data_AF-A0A432QXF8-F1
#
_entry.id   AF-A0A432QXF8-F1
#
_cell.length_a   1.000
_cell.length_b   1.000
_cell.length_c   1.000
_cell.angle_alpha   90.00
_cell.angle_beta   90.00
_cell.angle_gamma   90.00
#
_symmetry.space_group_name_H-M   'P 1'
#
loop_
_entity.id
_entity.type
_entity.pdbx_description
1 polymer ?
#
loop_
_entity_poly.entity_id
_entity_poly.type
_entity_poly.pdbx_seq_one_letter_code
_entity_poly.pdbx_strand_id
1 'polypeptide(L)'
;MRYYLFSIAIFIFLNGCSVGHKDWKNDMDNQIGAKIKGPLPVKPYRYKDAGKLQRGDFWIVGEGLTHITKDKDGNLVYHYFDSEILPNFTGKKEWIGKCKIYLVVDPKTHIIKSWGYDEGGNPLSCRTWQ
;
A
#
# COMPACT_ATOMS: atom_id res chain seq x y z
N MET A 1 4.05 -48.41 -6.19
CA MET A 1 4.51 -47.02 -6.47
C MET A 1 3.44 -46.19 -7.19
N ARG A 2 2.19 -46.14 -6.71
CA ARG A 2 1.11 -45.36 -7.37
C ARG A 2 0.50 -44.27 -6.47
N TYR A 3 0.82 -44.30 -5.18
CA TYR A 3 0.27 -43.36 -4.18
C TYR A 3 1.24 -42.24 -3.78
N TYR A 4 2.54 -42.38 -4.05
CA TYR A 4 3.54 -41.36 -3.71
C TYR A 4 3.48 -40.11 -4.60
N LEU A 5 3.00 -40.24 -5.84
CA LEU A 5 2.86 -39.11 -6.77
C LEU A 5 1.66 -38.21 -6.42
N PHE A 6 0.64 -38.73 -5.74
CA PHE A 6 -0.51 -37.95 -5.28
C PHE A 6 -0.18 -37.08 -4.06
N SER A 7 0.78 -37.50 -3.23
CA SER A 7 1.17 -36.77 -2.02
C SER A 7 1.96 -35.49 -2.31
N ILE A 8 2.69 -35.42 -3.43
CA ILE A 8 3.50 -34.25 -3.81
C ILE A 8 2.59 -33.12 -4.34
N ALA A 9 1.47 -33.44 -4.97
CA ALA A 9 0.53 -32.45 -5.50
C ALA A 9 -0.20 -31.65 -4.39
N ILE A 10 -0.33 -32.19 -3.18
CA ILE A 10 -1.03 -31.54 -2.06
C ILE A 10 -0.17 -30.49 -1.36
N PHE A 11 1.17 -30.58 -1.44
CA PHE A 11 2.07 -29.61 -0.81
C PHE A 11 2.21 -28.29 -1.59
N ILE A 12 1.83 -28.26 -2.88
CA ILE A 12 2.00 -27.05 -3.73
C ILE A 12 0.90 -26.01 -3.46
N PHE A 13 -0.25 -26.41 -2.89
CA PHE A 13 -1.38 -25.53 -2.59
C PHE A 13 -1.34 -24.95 -1.16
N LEU A 14 -0.28 -25.20 -0.38
CA LEU A 14 -0.11 -24.66 0.98
C LEU A 14 0.76 -23.40 1.04
N ASN A 15 1.03 -22.75 -0.10
CA ASN A 15 1.53 -21.37 -0.10
C ASN A 15 0.38 -20.45 0.33
N GLY A 16 0.06 -20.52 1.63
CA GLY A 16 -0.94 -19.70 2.28
C GLY A 16 -0.65 -18.23 2.04
N CYS A 17 -1.73 -17.47 1.89
CA CYS A 17 -1.77 -16.03 1.64
C CYS A 17 -0.80 -15.31 2.58
N SER A 18 0.42 -15.02 2.11
CA SER A 18 1.38 -14.26 2.88
C SER A 18 0.97 -12.81 2.78
N VAL A 19 0.33 -12.30 3.82
CA VAL A 19 -0.01 -10.88 3.91
C VAL A 19 1.30 -10.09 3.94
N GLY A 20 1.60 -9.41 2.84
CA GLY A 20 2.96 -9.16 2.39
C GLY A 20 3.42 -7.74 2.60
N HIS A 21 3.70 -7.33 3.85
CA HIS A 21 4.28 -6.01 4.11
C HIS A 21 5.58 -5.80 3.30
N LYS A 22 6.38 -6.86 3.15
CA LYS A 22 7.58 -6.85 2.30
C LYS A 22 7.23 -6.65 0.83
N ASP A 23 6.21 -7.34 0.33
CA ASP A 23 5.81 -7.25 -1.07
C ASP A 23 5.27 -5.86 -1.38
N TRP A 24 4.41 -5.33 -0.51
CA TRP A 24 3.94 -3.94 -0.57
C TRP A 24 5.11 -2.95 -0.59
N LYS A 25 6.14 -3.17 0.25
CA LYS A 25 7.34 -2.32 0.26
C LYS A 25 8.10 -2.40 -1.07
N ASN A 26 8.28 -3.61 -1.61
CA ASN A 26 8.94 -3.80 -2.89
C ASN A 26 8.17 -3.10 -4.02
N ASP A 27 6.84 -3.13 -3.99
CA ASP A 27 6.00 -2.42 -4.96
C ASP A 27 6.20 -0.90 -4.88
N MET A 28 6.36 -0.34 -3.69
CA MET A 28 6.70 1.08 -3.51
C MET A 28 8.11 1.41 -3.98
N ASP A 29 9.10 0.57 -3.65
CA ASP A 29 10.49 0.75 -4.10
C ASP A 29 10.57 0.71 -5.64
N ASN A 30 9.79 -0.16 -6.29
CA ASN A 30 9.71 -0.25 -7.75
C ASN A 30 9.07 0.98 -8.42
N GLN A 31 8.37 1.83 -7.68
CA GLN A 31 7.83 3.08 -8.20
C GLN A 31 8.86 4.22 -8.23
N ILE A 32 9.98 4.10 -7.53
CA ILE A 32 11.05 5.11 -7.57
C ILE A 32 11.61 5.19 -8.99
N GLY A 33 11.75 6.42 -9.51
CA GLY A 33 12.14 6.69 -10.90
C GLY A 33 10.97 6.66 -11.89
N ALA A 34 9.79 6.19 -11.50
CA ALA A 34 8.60 6.27 -12.33
C ALA A 34 8.01 7.69 -12.34
N LYS A 35 7.33 8.04 -13.42
CA LYS A 35 6.54 9.27 -13.50
C LYS A 35 5.18 9.06 -12.84
N ILE A 36 4.75 9.99 -12.00
CA ILE A 36 3.38 9.97 -11.43
C ILE A 36 2.35 9.91 -12.57
N LYS A 37 1.41 8.97 -12.46
CA LYS A 37 0.29 8.82 -13.41
C LYS A 37 -0.84 9.80 -13.05
N GLY A 38 -1.42 10.46 -14.04
CA GLY A 38 -2.57 11.38 -13.89
C GLY A 38 -2.25 12.86 -14.17
N PRO A 39 -3.28 13.72 -14.35
CA PRO A 39 -3.09 15.14 -14.63
C PRO A 39 -2.60 15.91 -13.39
N LEU A 40 -1.54 16.70 -13.54
CA LEU A 40 -0.84 17.40 -12.45
C LEU A 40 -1.20 18.90 -12.38
N PRO A 41 -1.25 19.53 -11.17
CA PRO A 41 -1.31 18.88 -9.87
C PRO A 41 -2.62 18.10 -9.73
N VAL A 42 -2.52 16.83 -9.34
CA VAL A 42 -3.70 16.02 -9.07
C VAL A 42 -4.35 16.66 -7.84
N LYS A 43 -5.56 17.22 -7.99
CA LYS A 43 -6.31 17.70 -6.81
C LYS A 43 -6.47 16.53 -5.83
N PRO A 44 -6.43 16.77 -4.50
CA PRO A 44 -6.76 15.75 -3.54
C PRO A 44 -8.03 15.02 -3.96
N TYR A 45 -7.97 13.70 -3.96
CA TYR A 45 -9.08 12.87 -4.36
C TYR A 45 -9.13 11.65 -3.46
N ARG A 46 -10.35 11.22 -3.21
CA ARG A 46 -10.65 9.92 -2.67
C ARG A 46 -11.50 9.22 -3.71
N TYR A 47 -11.09 8.03 -4.14
CA TYR A 47 -11.91 7.26 -5.06
C TYR A 47 -13.31 7.05 -4.46
N LYS A 48 -14.36 7.15 -5.28
CA LYS A 48 -15.78 7.06 -4.86
C LYS A 48 -16.13 5.74 -4.14
N ASP A 49 -15.27 4.76 -4.33
CA ASP A 49 -15.28 3.38 -3.88
C ASP A 49 -14.13 3.05 -2.91
N ALA A 50 -13.38 4.06 -2.46
CA ALA A 50 -12.47 3.94 -1.32
C ALA A 50 -13.25 3.51 -0.06
N GLY A 51 -13.05 2.26 0.33
CA GLY A 51 -13.70 1.56 1.43
C GLY A 51 -14.85 0.64 0.99
N LYS A 52 -15.18 0.58 -0.31
CA LYS A 52 -16.31 -0.19 -0.85
C LYS A 52 -15.91 -1.49 -1.57
N LEU A 53 -14.77 -1.50 -2.27
CA LEU A 53 -14.36 -2.65 -3.10
C LEU A 53 -13.85 -3.85 -2.28
N GLN A 54 -13.24 -3.60 -1.13
CA GLN A 54 -12.68 -4.63 -0.24
C GLN A 54 -12.90 -4.21 1.21
N ARG A 55 -14.16 -4.19 1.66
CA ARG A 55 -14.43 -4.18 3.10
C ARG A 55 -14.37 -5.62 3.59
N GLY A 56 -13.21 -6.02 4.11
CA GLY A 56 -13.20 -7.12 5.08
C GLY A 56 -13.81 -6.60 6.38
N ASP A 57 -14.36 -7.46 7.23
CA ASP A 57 -14.82 -7.02 8.56
C ASP A 57 -13.71 -6.28 9.32
N PHE A 58 -12.44 -6.56 8.99
CA PHE A 58 -11.25 -6.04 9.62
C PHE A 58 -10.37 -5.12 8.75
N TRP A 59 -10.76 -4.77 7.51
CA TRP A 59 -9.88 -4.04 6.57
C TRP A 59 -10.66 -3.06 5.70
N ILE A 60 -10.17 -1.81 5.61
CA ILE A 60 -10.68 -0.75 4.75
C ILE A 60 -9.61 -0.41 3.71
N VAL A 61 -9.92 -0.60 2.43
CA VAL A 61 -9.03 -0.26 1.31
C VAL A 61 -9.50 1.01 0.63
N GLY A 62 -8.60 1.92 0.29
CA GLY A 62 -8.97 3.04 -0.56
C GLY A 62 -7.85 4.05 -0.70
N GLU A 63 -7.01 3.85 -1.71
CA GLU A 63 -5.99 4.82 -2.08
C GLU A 63 -6.63 6.20 -2.32
N GLY A 64 -6.15 7.20 -1.60
CA GLY A 64 -6.62 8.57 -1.73
C GLY A 64 -5.50 9.55 -1.49
N LEU A 65 -5.23 10.37 -2.51
CA LEU A 65 -4.38 11.55 -2.34
C LEU A 65 -5.10 12.52 -1.41
N THR A 66 -4.56 12.68 -0.21
CA THR A 66 -5.16 13.51 0.84
C THR A 66 -4.80 14.98 0.69
N HIS A 67 -3.54 15.27 0.39
CA HIS A 67 -3.02 16.62 0.17
C HIS A 67 -1.64 16.57 -0.50
N ILE A 68 -1.19 17.72 -1.03
CA ILE A 68 0.15 17.89 -1.58
C ILE A 68 0.80 19.05 -0.82
N THR A 69 2.03 18.84 -0.36
CA THR A 69 2.86 19.88 0.25
C THR A 69 4.17 20.07 -0.55
N LYS A 70 5.04 20.96 -0.09
CA LYS A 70 6.40 21.11 -0.63
C LYS A 70 7.41 20.89 0.48
N ASP A 71 8.48 20.15 0.18
CA ASP A 71 9.60 20.02 1.10
C ASP A 71 10.53 21.24 1.04
N LYS A 72 11.53 21.25 1.92
CA LYS A 72 12.56 22.30 2.01
C LYS A 72 13.40 22.47 0.73
N ASP A 73 13.47 21.44 -0.10
CA ASP A 73 14.26 21.41 -1.33
C ASP A 73 13.39 21.79 -2.55
N GLY A 74 12.12 22.16 -2.31
CA GLY A 74 11.15 22.56 -3.32
C GLY A 74 10.50 21.40 -4.07
N ASN A 75 10.71 20.15 -3.66
CA ASN A 75 10.02 19.01 -4.24
C ASN A 75 8.55 19.00 -3.81
N LEU A 76 7.69 18.41 -4.64
CA LEU A 76 6.29 18.16 -4.26
C LEU A 76 6.23 16.91 -3.39
N VAL A 77 5.48 16.96 -2.30
CA VAL A 77 5.25 15.81 -1.42
C VAL A 77 3.78 15.45 -1.49
N TYR A 78 3.48 14.28 -2.05
CA TYR A 78 2.12 13.78 -2.23
C TYR A 78 1.79 12.85 -1.08
N HIS A 79 0.77 13.18 -0.28
CA HIS A 79 0.39 12.42 0.91
C HIS A 79 -0.80 11.52 0.64
N TYR A 80 -0.65 10.22 0.83
CA TYR A 80 -1.69 9.23 0.55
C TYR A 80 -2.15 8.49 1.80
N PHE A 81 -3.44 8.23 1.85
CA PHE A 81 -4.00 7.15 2.64
C PHE A 81 -4.20 5.95 1.71
N ASP A 82 -3.61 4.80 2.03
CA ASP A 82 -3.70 3.59 1.21
C ASP A 82 -4.80 2.66 1.73
N SER A 83 -4.71 2.30 3.02
CA SER A 83 -5.65 1.38 3.68
C SER A 83 -5.60 1.48 5.20
N GLU A 84 -6.53 0.81 5.90
CA GLU A 84 -6.58 0.71 7.35
C GLU A 84 -7.00 -0.70 7.81
N ILE A 85 -6.22 -1.28 8.72
CA ILE A 85 -6.56 -2.52 9.42
C ILE A 85 -7.27 -2.16 10.71
N LEU A 86 -8.50 -2.65 10.85
CA LEU A 86 -9.41 -2.28 11.91
C LEU A 86 -9.11 -3.02 13.22
N PRO A 87 -9.49 -2.46 14.38
CA PRO A 87 -9.22 -3.04 15.69
C PRO A 87 -9.81 -4.43 15.94
N ASN A 88 -10.85 -4.82 15.19
CA ASN A 88 -11.45 -6.14 15.26
C ASN A 88 -10.69 -7.21 14.46
N PHE A 89 -9.54 -6.86 13.87
CA PHE A 89 -8.63 -7.85 13.29
C PHE A 89 -8.09 -8.79 14.38
N THR A 90 -8.42 -10.08 14.26
CA THR A 90 -8.04 -11.12 15.24
C THR A 90 -6.65 -11.72 14.98
N GLY A 91 -6.00 -11.34 13.88
CA GLY A 91 -4.64 -11.77 13.57
C GLY A 91 -3.59 -11.03 14.39
N LYS A 92 -2.54 -10.58 13.73
CA LYS A 92 -1.44 -9.87 14.38
C LYS A 92 -1.83 -8.44 14.76
N LYS A 93 -1.94 -8.18 16.07
CA LYS A 93 -2.39 -6.87 16.61
C LYS A 93 -1.50 -5.71 16.18
N GLU A 94 -0.22 -5.94 15.98
CA GLU A 94 0.73 -4.92 15.52
C GLU A 94 0.46 -4.42 14.10
N TRP A 95 -0.44 -5.09 13.35
CA TRP A 95 -0.87 -4.63 12.04
C TRP A 95 -2.01 -3.62 12.12
N ILE A 96 -2.72 -3.53 13.24
CA ILE A 96 -3.86 -2.63 13.39
C ILE A 96 -3.40 -1.18 13.25
N GLY A 97 -4.11 -0.40 12.44
CA GLY A 97 -3.77 0.99 12.15
C GLY A 97 -3.90 1.36 10.69
N LYS A 98 -3.47 2.59 10.37
CA LYS A 98 -3.59 3.19 9.04
C LYS A 98 -2.29 3.06 8.27
N CYS A 99 -2.35 2.56 7.04
CA CYS A 99 -1.28 2.74 6.07
C CYS A 99 -1.36 4.15 5.48
N LYS A 100 -0.45 5.01 5.91
CA LYS A 100 -0.27 6.36 5.36
C LYS A 100 1.15 6.52 4.85
N ILE A 101 1.27 7.10 3.66
CA ILE A 101 2.54 7.21 2.97
C ILE A 101 2.67 8.59 2.34
N TYR A 102 3.89 8.95 1.97
CA TYR A 102 4.12 10.08 1.08
C TYR A 102 5.06 9.70 -0.07
N LEU A 103 4.91 10.38 -1.20
CA LEU A 103 5.83 10.35 -2.33
C LEU A 103 6.51 11.70 -2.47
N VAL A 104 7.84 11.71 -2.59
CA VAL A 104 8.60 12.91 -2.94
C VAL A 104 8.79 12.92 -4.45
N VAL A 105 8.34 13.99 -5.10
CA VAL A 105 8.24 14.10 -6.55
C VAL A 105 8.95 15.34 -7.04
N ASP A 106 9.79 15.17 -8.06
CA ASP A 106 10.42 16.30 -8.75
C ASP A 106 9.36 17.18 -9.42
N PRO A 107 9.30 18.49 -9.15
CA PRO A 107 8.22 19.36 -9.63
C PRO A 107 8.30 19.66 -11.12
N LYS A 108 9.42 19.37 -11.80
CA LYS A 108 9.63 19.65 -13.22
C LYS A 108 9.41 18.39 -14.07
N THR A 109 10.08 17.31 -13.70
CA THR A 109 10.07 16.03 -14.42
C THR A 109 8.90 15.16 -14.00
N HIS A 110 8.36 15.39 -12.79
CA HIS A 110 7.30 14.59 -12.17
C HIS A 110 7.70 13.14 -11.92
N ILE A 111 9.00 12.93 -11.69
CA ILE A 111 9.56 11.64 -11.33
C ILE A 111 9.50 11.48 -9.81
N ILE A 112 9.07 10.31 -9.37
CA ILE A 112 9.11 9.91 -7.96
C ILE A 112 10.57 9.69 -7.57
N LYS A 113 11.07 10.49 -6.64
CA LYS A 113 12.45 10.44 -6.15
C LYS A 113 12.60 9.49 -4.97
N SER A 114 11.59 9.45 -4.10
CA SER A 114 11.54 8.60 -2.92
C SER A 114 10.11 8.50 -2.39
N TRP A 115 9.91 7.61 -1.43
CA TRP A 115 8.68 7.48 -0.67
C TRP A 115 9.00 7.26 0.81
N GLY A 116 8.00 7.41 1.67
CA GLY A 116 8.13 7.11 3.10
C GLY A 116 6.77 6.95 3.78
N TYR A 117 6.80 6.69 5.09
CA TYR A 117 5.60 6.60 5.91
C TYR A 117 5.25 7.96 6.49
N ASP A 118 3.97 8.31 6.42
CA ASP A 118 3.47 9.60 6.89
C ASP A 118 3.14 9.57 8.38
N GLU A 119 3.02 10.75 8.99
CA GLU A 119 2.76 10.90 10.41
C GLU A 119 1.41 10.28 10.83
N GLY A 120 1.44 9.57 11.97
CA GLY A 120 0.29 8.84 12.48
C GLY A 120 -0.15 7.68 11.57
N GLY A 121 0.72 7.23 10.66
CA GLY A 121 0.60 5.93 9.99
C GLY A 121 1.26 4.83 10.82
N ASN A 122 0.76 3.60 10.68
CA ASN A 122 1.43 2.39 11.13
C ASN A 122 2.03 1.69 9.89
N PRO A 123 3.37 1.67 9.74
CA PRO A 123 4.03 1.00 8.62
C PRO A 123 3.59 -0.45 8.43
N LEU A 124 3.38 -1.18 9.52
CA LEU A 124 2.98 -2.58 9.49
C LEU A 124 1.53 -2.79 9.03
N SER A 125 0.74 -1.72 8.91
CA SER A 125 -0.59 -1.76 8.30
C SER A 125 -0.55 -1.74 6.77
N CYS A 126 0.54 -1.24 6.17
CA CYS A 126 0.75 -1.23 4.73
C CYS A 126 1.04 -2.63 4.21
N ARG A 127 0.06 -3.24 3.55
CA ARG A 127 0.07 -4.66 3.21
C ARG A 127 -0.66 -4.92 1.92
N THR A 128 -0.12 -5.84 1.13
CA THR A 128 -0.86 -6.53 0.09
C THR A 128 -1.65 -7.67 0.72
N TRP A 129 -2.92 -7.77 0.31
CA TRP A 129 -3.81 -8.87 0.67
C TRP A 129 -4.16 -9.57 -0.63
N GLN A 130 -3.65 -10.79 -0.80
CA GLN A 130 -3.93 -11.68 -1.93
C GLN A 130 -5.00 -12.68 -1.54
#